data_AF-A0A4U9D019-F1
#
_entry.id   AF-A0A4U9D019-F1
#
_cell.length_a   1.000
_cell.length_b   1.000
_cell.length_c   1.000
_cell.angle_alpha   90.00
_cell.angle_beta   90.00
_cell.angle_gamma   90.00
#
_symmetry.space_group_name_H-M   'P 1'
#
loop_
_entity.id
_entity.type
_entity.pdbx_description
1 polymer ?
#
loop_
_entity_poly.entity_id
_entity_poly.type
_entity_poly.pdbx_seq_one_letter_code
_entity_poly.pdbx_strand_id
1 'polypeptide(L)'
;MKIASLSPALQNDPEHLLRNIRGGTRSIARYLKEVVLDPLPEEVLDFLVKTSFLNRVNAGLCNAVTGRDDGKAMLAWIERHNLFLSALDEQGYWFRYHPLLQETLRAILQQSNDIYPKQLHELASHWFVEQRLWSEAVRHALAAGSPFIAPDRMAPARSHWRKKGI
;
A
#
# COMPACT_ATOMS: atom_id res chain seq x y z
N MET A 1 -30.16 23.99 23.85
CA MET A 1 -29.39 22.93 23.18
C MET A 1 -30.36 21.82 22.81
N LYS A 2 -30.72 21.71 21.52
CA LYS A 2 -31.80 20.83 21.03
C LYS A 2 -31.16 19.51 20.61
N ILE A 3 -31.34 18.47 21.42
CA ILE A 3 -30.81 17.14 21.12
C ILE A 3 -31.78 16.50 20.12
N ALA A 4 -31.36 16.36 18.87
CA ALA A 4 -32.17 15.71 17.84
C ALA A 4 -32.29 14.21 18.14
N SER A 5 -33.53 13.77 18.27
CA SER A 5 -33.97 12.40 18.49
C SER A 5 -33.73 11.53 17.25
N LEU A 6 -32.95 10.46 17.39
CA LEU A 6 -32.85 9.38 16.41
C LEU A 6 -34.07 8.45 16.55
N SER A 7 -34.76 8.24 15.44
CA SER A 7 -35.98 7.45 15.32
C SER A 7 -35.81 5.97 15.71
N PRO A 8 -36.86 5.28 16.18
CA PRO A 8 -36.79 3.88 16.65
C PRO A 8 -36.60 2.82 15.54
N ALA A 9 -36.45 3.22 14.28
CA ALA A 9 -36.47 2.31 13.12
C ALA A 9 -35.15 1.57 12.85
N LEU A 10 -34.13 1.72 13.70
CA LEU A 10 -32.78 1.16 13.49
C LEU A 10 -32.53 -0.17 14.21
N GLN A 11 -33.51 -0.74 14.92
CA GLN A 11 -33.21 -1.82 15.85
C GLN A 11 -33.17 -3.25 15.29
N ASN A 12 -33.50 -3.56 14.03
CA ASN A 12 -33.44 -4.97 13.56
C ASN A 12 -33.20 -5.16 12.05
N ASP A 13 -32.35 -4.34 11.40
CA ASP A 13 -31.95 -4.61 10.01
C ASP A 13 -30.43 -4.45 9.80
N PRO A 14 -29.65 -5.51 10.07
CA PRO A 14 -28.22 -5.51 9.81
C PRO A 14 -27.90 -5.29 8.33
N GLU A 15 -28.76 -5.68 7.39
CA GLU A 15 -28.54 -5.46 5.95
C GLU A 15 -28.65 -3.98 5.57
N HIS A 16 -29.54 -3.21 6.22
CA HIS A 16 -29.64 -1.78 6.03
C HIS A 16 -28.42 -1.02 6.60
N LEU A 17 -27.95 -1.41 7.79
CA LEU A 17 -26.69 -0.89 8.35
C LEU A 17 -25.49 -1.21 7.45
N LEU A 18 -25.40 -2.44 6.96
CA LEU A 18 -24.37 -2.86 6.03
C LEU A 18 -24.45 -2.10 4.70
N ARG A 19 -25.64 -1.81 4.16
CA ARG A 19 -25.81 -0.98 2.96
C ARG A 19 -25.42 0.47 3.19
N ASN A 20 -25.77 1.07 4.32
CA ASN A 20 -25.37 2.44 4.64
C ASN A 20 -23.87 2.57 4.89
N ILE A 21 -23.26 1.58 5.56
CA ILE A 21 -21.81 1.53 5.74
C ILE A 21 -21.12 1.31 4.38
N ARG A 22 -21.58 0.35 3.56
CA ARG A 22 -21.04 0.11 2.20
C ARG A 22 -21.23 1.32 1.29
N GLY A 23 -22.35 2.04 1.41
CA GLY A 23 -22.63 3.29 0.70
C GLY A 23 -21.68 4.41 1.15
N GLY A 24 -21.47 4.54 2.46
CA GLY A 24 -20.50 5.47 3.06
C GLY A 24 -19.06 5.15 2.63
N THR A 25 -18.61 3.90 2.78
CA THR A 25 -17.27 3.45 2.37
C THR A 25 -17.06 3.63 0.87
N ARG A 26 -18.06 3.32 0.03
CA ARG A 26 -17.96 3.54 -1.42
C ARG A 26 -17.98 5.02 -1.81
N SER A 27 -18.68 5.85 -1.04
CA SER A 27 -18.63 7.31 -1.18
C SER A 27 -17.26 7.87 -0.82
N ILE A 28 -16.69 7.42 0.30
CA ILE A 28 -15.38 7.86 0.79
C ILE A 28 -14.25 7.38 -0.14
N ALA A 29 -14.28 6.13 -0.60
CA ALA A 29 -13.28 5.61 -1.54
C ALA A 29 -13.32 6.34 -2.89
N ARG A 30 -14.52 6.69 -3.37
CA ARG A 30 -14.68 7.53 -4.58
C ARG A 30 -14.11 8.93 -4.36
N TYR A 31 -14.46 9.57 -3.25
CA TYR A 31 -13.92 10.88 -2.90
C TYR A 31 -12.39 10.86 -2.81
N LEU A 32 -11.82 9.84 -2.15
CA LEU A 32 -10.37 9.69 -2.04
C LEU A 32 -9.73 9.54 -3.42
N LYS A 33 -10.34 8.77 -4.31
CA LYS A 33 -9.87 8.67 -5.68
C LYS A 33 -9.91 10.03 -6.39
N GLU A 34 -11.08 10.65 -6.48
CA GLU A 34 -11.30 11.86 -7.29
C GLU A 34 -10.57 13.10 -6.74
N VAL A 35 -10.48 13.25 -5.43
CA VAL A 35 -9.96 14.48 -4.79
C VAL A 35 -8.53 14.32 -4.31
N VAL A 36 -8.10 13.11 -3.96
CA VAL A 36 -6.75 12.88 -3.42
C VAL A 36 -5.85 12.18 -4.42
N LEU A 37 -6.32 11.18 -5.17
CA LEU A 37 -5.46 10.38 -6.05
C LEU A 37 -5.37 10.90 -7.48
N ASP A 38 -6.50 11.25 -8.09
CA ASP A 38 -6.58 11.73 -9.48
C ASP A 38 -5.77 13.03 -9.72
N PRO A 39 -5.65 13.98 -8.76
CA PRO A 39 -4.80 15.16 -8.92
C PRO A 39 -3.29 14.91 -8.73
N LEU A 40 -2.87 13.71 -8.31
CA LEU A 40 -1.45 13.45 -8.04
C LEU A 40 -0.64 13.41 -9.32
N PRO A 41 0.64 13.83 -9.27
CA PRO A 41 1.58 13.51 -10.34
C PRO A 41 1.64 12.00 -10.55
N GLU A 42 1.71 11.59 -11.82
CA GLU A 42 1.67 10.17 -12.23
C GLU A 42 2.71 9.32 -11.47
N GLU A 43 3.93 9.83 -11.34
CA GLU A 43 5.01 9.14 -10.62
C GLU A 43 4.69 8.89 -9.15
N VAL A 44 3.94 9.80 -8.50
CA VAL A 44 3.55 9.66 -7.10
C VAL A 44 2.45 8.63 -6.96
N LEU A 45 1.46 8.66 -7.85
CA LEU A 45 0.38 7.67 -7.86
C LEU A 45 0.94 6.26 -8.11
N ASP A 46 1.84 6.11 -9.08
CA ASP A 46 2.51 4.84 -9.36
C ASP A 46 3.27 4.31 -8.13
N PHE A 47 4.01 5.18 -7.45
CA PHE A 47 4.72 4.84 -6.22
C PHE A 47 3.77 4.37 -5.11
N LEU A 48 2.68 5.11 -4.87
CA LEU A 48 1.68 4.77 -3.85
C LEU A 48 1.00 3.43 -4.16
N VAL A 49 0.61 3.21 -5.41
CA VAL A 49 -0.03 1.97 -5.86
C VAL A 49 0.91 0.78 -5.70
N LYS A 50 2.15 0.88 -6.21
CA LYS A 50 3.16 -0.19 -6.14
C LYS A 50 3.63 -0.51 -4.72
N THR A 51 3.47 0.40 -3.76
CA THR A 51 3.86 0.15 -2.36
C THR A 51 2.67 -0.15 -1.45
N SER A 52 1.44 -0.05 -1.94
CA SER A 52 0.21 -0.21 -1.14
C SER A 52 0.01 -1.60 -0.51
N PHE A 53 0.61 -2.63 -1.10
CA PHE A 53 0.53 -4.01 -0.57
C PHE A 53 1.36 -4.22 0.70
N LEU A 54 2.29 -3.30 1.01
CA LEU A 54 3.19 -3.39 2.17
C LEU A 54 2.49 -2.93 3.46
N ASN A 55 2.63 -3.67 4.56
CA ASN A 55 2.03 -3.29 5.86
C ASN A 55 2.76 -2.13 6.55
N ARG A 56 4.03 -1.94 6.22
CA ARG A 56 4.89 -0.81 6.61
C ARG A 56 5.88 -0.55 5.49
N VAL A 57 6.27 0.69 5.31
CA VAL A 57 7.15 1.12 4.24
C VAL A 57 8.35 1.88 4.81
N ASN A 58 9.49 1.79 4.15
CA ASN A 58 10.63 2.66 4.35
C ASN A 58 11.29 2.91 2.98
N ALA A 59 12.23 3.85 2.92
CA ALA A 59 12.86 4.23 1.65
C ALA A 59 13.52 3.04 0.92
N GLY A 60 14.25 2.19 1.65
CA GLY A 60 14.96 1.04 1.07
C GLY A 60 14.03 -0.02 0.49
N LEU A 61 12.96 -0.36 1.21
CA LEU A 61 11.94 -1.30 0.76
C LEU A 61 11.16 -0.74 -0.43
N CYS A 62 10.78 0.54 -0.39
CA CYS A 62 10.12 1.21 -1.51
C CYS A 62 10.99 1.16 -2.78
N ASN A 63 12.28 1.47 -2.66
CA ASN A 63 13.23 1.39 -3.77
C ASN A 63 13.31 -0.03 -4.33
N ALA A 64 13.41 -1.05 -3.47
CA ALA A 64 13.51 -2.44 -3.89
C ALA A 64 12.28 -2.92 -4.67
N VAL A 65 11.07 -2.53 -4.27
CA VAL A 65 9.83 -2.99 -4.93
C VAL A 65 9.45 -2.16 -6.15
N THR A 66 9.82 -0.87 -6.18
CA THR A 66 9.50 0.03 -7.31
C THR A 66 10.60 0.10 -8.37
N GLY A 67 11.82 -0.35 -8.04
CA GLY A 67 13.00 -0.17 -8.89
C GLY A 67 13.56 1.25 -8.90
N ARG A 68 13.06 2.13 -8.01
CA ARG A 68 13.51 3.51 -7.85
C ARG A 68 14.72 3.61 -6.91
N ASP A 69 15.38 4.76 -6.91
CA ASP A 69 16.44 5.13 -5.97
C ASP A 69 16.06 6.32 -5.07
N ASP A 70 14.97 7.03 -5.39
CA ASP A 70 14.50 8.26 -4.75
C ASP A 70 13.41 8.05 -3.68
N GLY A 71 13.21 6.83 -3.19
CA GLY A 71 12.15 6.49 -2.22
C GLY A 71 12.13 7.36 -0.96
N LYS A 72 13.30 7.87 -0.53
CA LYS A 72 13.38 8.84 0.59
C LYS A 72 12.74 10.19 0.22
N ALA A 73 13.02 10.70 -0.98
CA ALA A 73 12.42 11.93 -1.49
C ALA A 73 10.91 11.77 -1.68
N MET A 74 10.49 10.60 -2.21
CA MET A 74 9.08 10.25 -2.37
C MET A 74 8.32 10.22 -1.04
N LEU A 75 8.83 9.50 -0.03
CA LEU A 75 8.18 9.45 1.29
C LEU A 75 8.13 10.85 1.95
N ALA A 76 9.20 11.64 1.83
CA ALA A 76 9.21 13.00 2.35
C ALA A 76 8.22 13.92 1.61
N TRP A 77 8.04 13.74 0.29
CA TRP A 77 7.04 14.47 -0.47
C TRP A 77 5.62 14.09 -0.01
N ILE A 78 5.33 12.79 0.12
CA ILE A 78 4.03 12.28 0.57
C ILE A 78 3.70 12.78 1.98
N GLU A 79 4.67 12.77 2.90
CA GLU A 79 4.52 13.29 4.26
C GLU A 79 4.21 14.79 4.26
N ARG A 80 4.97 15.61 3.49
CA ARG A 80 4.75 17.06 3.40
C ARG A 80 3.42 17.46 2.77
N HIS A 81 2.86 16.62 1.91
CA HIS A 81 1.56 16.84 1.28
C HIS A 81 0.41 16.21 2.06
N ASN A 82 0.66 15.75 3.30
CA ASN A 82 -0.33 15.16 4.20
C ASN A 82 -1.12 14.00 3.55
N LEU A 83 -0.47 13.19 2.72
CA LEU A 83 -1.10 12.06 2.01
C LEU A 83 -1.24 10.83 2.91
N PHE A 84 -1.80 11.04 4.10
CA PHE A 84 -2.19 10.00 5.04
C PHE A 84 -1.07 8.98 5.34
N LEU A 85 0.17 9.45 5.40
CA LEU A 85 1.35 8.69 5.80
C LEU A 85 1.67 9.04 7.26
N SER A 86 1.96 8.03 8.09
CA SER A 86 2.34 8.24 9.48
C SER A 86 3.62 7.49 9.81
N ALA A 87 4.55 8.16 10.49
CA ALA A 87 5.74 7.52 11.03
C ALA A 87 5.38 6.50 12.12
N LEU A 88 6.09 5.37 12.16
CA LEU A 88 5.95 4.30 13.15
C LEU A 88 7.05 4.33 14.22
N ASP A 89 8.08 5.13 14.01
CA ASP A 89 9.20 5.32 14.93
C ASP A 89 9.60 6.80 14.98
N GLU A 90 10.29 7.19 16.05
CA GLU A 90 10.74 8.57 16.28
C GLU A 90 11.80 9.03 15.26
N GLN A 91 12.48 8.07 14.62
CA GLN A 91 13.53 8.36 13.64
C GLN A 91 12.97 8.58 12.22
N GLY A 92 11.66 8.38 12.00
CA GLY A 92 11.03 8.46 10.68
C GLY A 92 11.60 7.43 9.68
N TYR A 93 11.99 6.25 10.17
CA TYR A 93 12.52 5.19 9.33
C TYR A 93 11.39 4.35 8.74
N TRP A 94 10.45 3.91 9.56
CA TRP A 94 9.26 3.19 9.13
C TRP A 94 8.02 4.08 9.09
N PHE A 95 7.21 3.89 8.06
CA PHE A 95 5.94 4.56 7.89
C PHE A 95 4.81 3.57 7.60
N ARG A 96 3.58 4.03 7.76
CA ARG A 96 2.38 3.31 7.38
C ARG A 96 1.39 4.25 6.70
N TYR A 97 0.78 3.76 5.62
CA TYR A 97 -0.38 4.40 5.01
C TYR A 97 -1.61 4.25 5.91
N HIS A 98 -2.45 5.27 5.98
CA HIS A 98 -3.73 5.15 6.64
C HIS A 98 -4.56 4.03 5.98
N PRO A 99 -5.25 3.17 6.76
CA PRO A 99 -5.93 1.98 6.24
C PRO A 99 -6.87 2.25 5.06
N LEU A 100 -7.62 3.36 5.12
CA LEU A 100 -8.54 3.79 4.07
C LEU A 100 -7.83 4.09 2.73
N LEU A 101 -6.69 4.79 2.79
CA LEU A 101 -5.87 5.07 1.61
C LEU A 101 -5.28 3.78 1.07
N GLN A 102 -4.75 2.95 1.96
CA GLN A 102 -4.16 1.67 1.60
C GLN A 102 -5.16 0.74 0.90
N GLU A 103 -6.39 0.65 1.39
CA GLU A 103 -7.45 -0.17 0.77
C GLU A 103 -7.79 0.31 -0.64
N THR A 104 -7.94 1.63 -0.82
CA THR A 104 -8.21 2.22 -2.14
C THR A 104 -7.07 1.98 -3.12
N LEU A 105 -5.82 2.18 -2.69
CA LEU A 105 -4.64 1.93 -3.52
C LEU A 105 -4.48 0.43 -3.87
N ARG A 106 -4.78 -0.48 -2.93
CA ARG A 106 -4.76 -1.93 -3.19
C ARG A 106 -5.82 -2.33 -4.21
N ALA A 107 -7.01 -1.73 -4.16
CA ALA A 107 -8.04 -1.96 -5.16
C ALA A 107 -7.60 -1.49 -6.56
N ILE A 108 -6.87 -0.37 -6.65
CA ILE A 108 -6.26 0.10 -7.91
C ILE A 108 -5.17 -0.86 -8.38
N LEU A 109 -4.29 -1.31 -7.48
CA LEU A 109 -3.22 -2.27 -7.78
C LEU A 109 -3.77 -3.58 -8.37
N GLN A 110 -4.87 -4.10 -7.81
CA GLN A 110 -5.53 -5.32 -8.29
C GLN A 110 -6.20 -5.18 -9.67
N GLN A 111 -6.55 -3.95 -10.06
CA GLN A 111 -7.17 -3.64 -11.35
C GLN A 111 -6.14 -3.23 -12.41
N SER A 112 -4.87 -3.02 -12.02
CA SER A 112 -3.81 -2.64 -12.95
C SER A 112 -3.39 -3.83 -13.82
N ASN A 113 -3.31 -3.61 -15.13
CA ASN A 113 -2.82 -4.63 -16.08
C ASN A 113 -1.29 -4.64 -16.18
N ASP A 114 -0.63 -3.55 -15.80
CA ASP A 114 0.80 -3.33 -16.00
C ASP A 114 1.63 -3.61 -14.74
N ILE A 115 0.96 -3.85 -13.61
CA ILE A 115 1.60 -4.18 -12.34
C ILE A 115 1.27 -5.62 -11.99
N TYR A 116 2.29 -6.41 -11.68
CA TYR A 116 2.15 -7.82 -11.30
C TYR A 116 2.33 -7.98 -9.78
N PRO A 117 1.25 -8.13 -8.99
CA PRO A 117 1.34 -8.19 -7.53
C PRO A 117 2.28 -9.29 -7.04
N LYS A 118 2.28 -10.45 -7.71
CA LYS A 118 3.20 -11.55 -7.41
C LYS A 118 4.66 -11.11 -7.40
N GLN A 119 5.09 -10.39 -8.43
CA GLN A 119 6.48 -9.94 -8.56
C GLN A 119 6.84 -8.92 -7.46
N LEU A 120 5.91 -8.02 -7.12
CA LEU A 120 6.12 -7.09 -6.00
C LEU A 120 6.31 -7.82 -4.67
N HIS A 121 5.52 -8.88 -4.43
CA HIS A 121 5.70 -9.73 -3.26
C HIS A 121 7.04 -10.48 -3.26
N GLU A 122 7.54 -10.95 -4.40
CA GLU A 122 8.87 -11.57 -4.51
C GLU A 122 9.99 -10.57 -4.17
N LEU A 123 9.94 -9.37 -4.72
CA LEU A 123 10.90 -8.30 -4.43
C LEU A 123 10.89 -7.91 -2.94
N ALA A 124 9.70 -7.76 -2.36
CA ALA A 124 9.58 -7.48 -0.93
C ALA A 124 10.14 -8.62 -0.08
N SER A 125 9.85 -9.88 -0.44
CA SER A 125 10.38 -11.05 0.26
C SER A 125 11.91 -11.06 0.25
N HIS A 126 12.53 -10.86 -0.92
CA HIS A 126 13.98 -10.80 -1.06
C HIS A 126 14.59 -9.68 -0.20
N TRP A 127 14.02 -8.48 -0.26
CA TRP A 127 14.51 -7.36 0.55
C TRP A 127 14.40 -7.66 2.05
N PHE A 128 13.29 -8.26 2.51
CA PHE A 128 13.14 -8.64 3.92
C PHE A 128 14.12 -9.73 4.34
N VAL A 129 14.47 -10.67 3.45
CA VAL A 129 15.53 -11.65 3.69
C VAL A 129 16.88 -10.96 3.91
N GLU A 130 17.25 -10.00 3.06
CA GLU A 130 18.49 -9.23 3.19
C GLU A 130 18.56 -8.44 4.51
N GLN A 131 17.41 -7.92 4.97
CA GLN A 131 17.29 -7.23 6.26
C GLN A 131 17.13 -8.18 7.47
N ARG A 132 17.16 -9.51 7.26
CA ARG A 132 16.95 -10.55 8.30
C ARG A 132 15.59 -10.47 9.01
N LEU A 133 14.57 -9.94 8.33
CA LEU A 133 13.20 -9.82 8.81
C LEU A 133 12.37 -11.02 8.32
N TRP A 134 12.60 -12.18 8.94
CA TRP A 134 12.11 -13.48 8.45
C TRP A 134 10.60 -13.59 8.37
N SER A 135 9.87 -13.07 9.37
CA SER A 135 8.42 -13.19 9.40
C SER A 135 7.76 -12.48 8.22
N GLU A 136 8.24 -11.28 7.88
CA GLU A 136 7.86 -10.52 6.69
C GLU A 136 8.23 -11.26 5.42
N ALA A 137 9.47 -11.74 5.33
CA ALA A 137 9.97 -12.45 4.16
C ALA A 137 9.11 -13.67 3.80
N VAL A 138 8.77 -14.50 4.80
CA VAL A 138 7.90 -15.68 4.63
C VAL A 138 6.50 -15.25 4.20
N ARG A 139 5.90 -14.25 4.85
CA ARG A 139 4.56 -13.75 4.47
C ARG A 139 4.51 -13.31 3.00
N HIS A 140 5.54 -12.58 2.55
CA HIS A 140 5.60 -12.12 1.17
C HIS A 140 5.89 -13.26 0.18
N ALA A 141 6.74 -14.24 0.54
CA ALA A 141 6.96 -15.43 -0.31
C ALA A 141 5.67 -16.24 -0.51
N LEU A 142 4.91 -16.47 0.57
CA LEU A 142 3.62 -17.16 0.52
C LEU A 142 2.61 -16.39 -0.35
N ALA A 143 2.53 -15.07 -0.19
CA ALA A 143 1.65 -14.23 -1.01
C ALA A 143 2.04 -14.20 -2.50
N ALA A 144 3.32 -14.39 -2.82
CA ALA A 144 3.78 -14.59 -4.20
C ALA A 144 3.48 -16.00 -4.76
N GLY A 145 3.10 -16.96 -3.90
CA GLY A 145 3.03 -18.37 -4.29
C GLY A 145 4.39 -18.95 -4.66
N SER A 146 5.47 -18.40 -4.09
CA SER A 146 6.84 -18.82 -4.33
C SER A 146 7.39 -19.54 -3.09
N PRO A 147 8.20 -20.60 -3.25
CA PRO A 147 8.83 -21.26 -2.11
C PRO A 147 9.67 -20.24 -1.33
N PHE A 148 9.59 -20.24 -0.01
CA PHE A 148 10.51 -19.43 0.79
C PHE A 148 11.92 -20.00 0.65
N ILE A 149 12.86 -19.16 0.19
CA ILE A 149 14.27 -19.53 0.01
C ILE A 149 15.09 -18.79 1.08
N ALA A 150 15.90 -19.54 1.84
CA ALA A 150 16.82 -18.95 2.80
C ALA A 150 17.94 -18.16 2.08
N PRO A 151 18.50 -17.10 2.69
CA PRO A 151 19.44 -16.19 2.02
C PRO A 151 20.69 -16.85 1.47
N ASP A 152 21.17 -17.92 2.11
CA ASP A 152 22.32 -18.71 1.66
C ASP A 152 22.07 -19.41 0.31
N ARG A 153 20.81 -19.47 -0.13
CA ARG A 153 20.34 -20.13 -1.36
C ARG A 153 19.68 -19.17 -2.35
N MET A 154 19.54 -17.88 -2.02
CA MET A 154 19.00 -16.89 -2.94
C MET A 154 20.05 -16.48 -3.97
N ALA A 155 19.71 -16.59 -5.26
CA ALA A 155 20.48 -15.92 -6.31
C ALA A 155 20.34 -14.39 -6.14
N PRO A 156 21.39 -13.59 -6.40
CA PRO A 156 21.30 -12.14 -6.30
C PRO A 156 20.14 -11.64 -7.15
N ALA A 157 19.28 -10.81 -6.57
CA ALA A 157 18.13 -10.24 -7.25
C ALA A 157 18.60 -9.48 -8.50
N ARG A 158 18.43 -10.11 -9.68
CA ARG A 158 18.90 -9.54 -10.94
C ARG A 158 18.12 -8.26 -11.23
N SER A 159 18.85 -7.16 -11.41
CA SER A 159 18.42 -5.81 -11.78
C SER A 159 17.85 -5.69 -13.21
N HIS A 160 17.12 -6.71 -13.68
CA HIS A 160 16.62 -6.81 -15.05
C HIS A 160 15.47 -5.83 -15.35
N TRP A 161 14.85 -5.22 -14.34
CA TRP A 161 13.65 -4.38 -14.48
C TRP A 161 13.90 -2.96 -15.02
N ARG A 162 15.15 -2.62 -15.38
CA ARG A 162 15.52 -1.27 -15.86
C ARG A 162 15.04 -0.89 -17.27
N LYS A 163 14.35 -1.76 -18.03
CA LYS A 163 13.92 -1.41 -19.40
C LYS A 163 12.59 -2.04 -19.82
N LYS A 164 11.50 -1.28 -19.68
CA LYS A 164 10.49 -1.13 -20.74
C LYS A 164 9.75 0.20 -20.53
N GLY A 165 10.28 1.23 -21.20
CA GLY A 165 9.78 2.59 -21.23
C GLY A 165 10.52 3.31 -22.36
N ILE A 166 10.19 2.94 -23.59
CA ILE A 166 10.38 3.72 -24.81
C ILE A 166 9.07 3.60 -25.58
#